data_AF-A0AAD6SD33-F1
#
_entry.id   AF-A0AAD6SD33-F1
#
_cell.length_a   1.000
_cell.length_b   1.000
_cell.length_c   1.000
_cell.angle_alpha   90.00
_cell.angle_beta   90.00
_cell.angle_gamma   90.00
#
_symmetry.space_group_name_H-M   'P 1'
#
loop_
_entity.id
_entity.type
_entity.pdbx_description
1 polymer ?
#
loop_
_entity_poly.entity_id
_entity_poly.type
_entity_poly.pdbx_seq_one_letter_code
_entity_poly.pdbx_strand_id
1 'polypeptide(L)'
;MLRAVMYSLMAISNEDTSILPDPVFDTKGKSVYWVPTSIPDERALRPNFDVAWSKNNSWHAKFISKVRSNGSSLYPSCKQDVIDGLTDKDILQRGSRTTYKHLKEKFAKQGQSTETKEMDKRLKRWSTRKTKKAKERKAVRSQYPTLQDPRFDFIFDPVNQSTDYSSDITSNSDGGSLDDSGDEARKIRKLKSWPPEHRDENYNRLLDDITARVQAATKPSKTKKNSTHYIMVRAKTKTKPAKSIPCPVAGPKSLACFIDEAWLEAQPKEFQKHMEEFVFGPEDEGYESSWEDFPEWEKFDRKGKAKQH
;
A
#
# COMPACT_ATOMS: atom_id res chain seq x y z
N MET A 1 17.10 14.58 13.67
CA MET A 1 17.30 15.44 14.87
C MET A 1 15.97 15.78 15.54
N LEU A 2 15.14 16.70 15.02
CA LEU A 2 13.87 17.09 15.67
C LEU A 2 12.89 15.93 15.97
N ARG A 3 12.88 14.88 15.14
CA ARG A 3 12.11 13.66 15.41
C ARG A 3 12.54 12.95 16.70
N ALA A 4 13.83 12.94 17.02
CA ALA A 4 14.34 12.35 18.26
C ALA A 4 13.91 13.18 19.47
N VAL A 5 13.96 14.52 19.36
CA VAL A 5 13.43 15.44 20.39
C VAL A 5 11.95 15.15 20.64
N MET A 6 11.16 14.92 19.59
CA MET A 6 9.75 14.54 19.74
C MET A 6 9.56 13.22 20.48
N TYR A 7 10.37 12.20 20.20
CA TYR A 7 10.30 10.93 20.94
C TYR A 7 10.65 11.10 22.41
N SER A 8 11.73 11.82 22.72
CA SER A 8 12.12 12.14 24.10
C SER A 8 11.00 12.90 24.82
N LEU A 9 10.40 13.90 24.18
CA LEU A 9 9.28 14.66 24.76
C LEU A 9 8.05 13.81 25.05
N MET A 10 7.79 12.80 24.23
CA MET A 10 6.66 11.89 24.42
C MET A 10 6.96 10.77 25.43
N ALA A 11 8.16 10.74 26.01
CA ALA A 11 8.69 9.62 26.79
C ALA A 11 8.62 8.28 26.03
N ILE A 12 8.86 8.31 24.72
CA ILE A 12 8.97 7.11 23.89
C ILE A 12 10.45 6.77 23.76
N SER A 13 10.84 5.58 24.21
CA SER A 13 12.20 5.08 24.02
C SER A 13 12.50 4.94 22.52
N ASN A 14 13.73 5.29 22.13
CA ASN A 14 14.19 5.07 20.75
C ASN A 14 14.25 3.59 20.39
N GLU A 15 14.42 2.71 21.39
CA GLU A 15 14.51 1.26 21.21
C GLU A 15 13.12 0.62 21.18
N ASP A 16 12.25 1.02 22.11
CA ASP A 16 10.89 0.51 22.20
C ASP A 16 9.87 1.54 21.73
N THR A 17 9.71 1.60 20.41
CA THR A 17 8.59 2.34 19.81
C THR A 17 7.34 1.47 19.71
N SER A 18 7.36 0.20 20.13
CA SER A 18 6.36 -0.80 19.76
C SER A 18 4.99 -0.50 20.35
N ILE A 19 4.96 0.08 21.56
CA ILE A 19 3.78 0.52 22.28
C ILE A 19 3.83 2.05 22.37
N LEU A 20 2.73 2.71 21.97
CA LEU A 20 2.60 4.15 22.08
C LEU A 20 1.67 4.44 23.25
N PRO A 21 1.94 5.50 24.01
CA PRO A 21 1.11 5.82 25.16
C PRO A 21 -0.27 6.30 24.71
N ASP A 22 -1.29 5.91 25.46
CA ASP A 22 -2.66 6.37 25.23
C ASP A 22 -2.80 7.88 25.46
N PRO A 23 -3.71 8.54 24.70
CA PRO A 23 -4.07 9.92 24.95
C PRO A 23 -4.76 10.05 26.32
N VAL A 24 -4.46 11.15 27.03
CA VAL A 24 -5.03 11.43 28.35
C VAL A 24 -6.08 12.53 28.21
N PHE A 25 -7.19 12.38 28.93
CA PHE A 25 -8.30 13.32 28.93
C PHE A 25 -8.58 13.80 30.36
N ASP A 26 -9.04 15.05 30.50
CA ASP A 26 -9.50 15.58 31.78
C ASP A 26 -10.89 15.02 32.14
N THR A 27 -11.39 15.37 33.33
CA THR A 27 -12.73 14.96 33.80
C THR A 27 -13.87 15.48 32.91
N LYS A 28 -13.59 16.42 32.01
CA LYS A 28 -14.53 17.00 31.04
C LYS A 28 -14.32 16.45 29.62
N GLY A 29 -13.48 15.42 29.45
CA GLY A 29 -13.17 14.80 28.15
C GLY A 29 -12.27 15.64 27.23
N LYS A 30 -11.62 16.71 27.72
CA LYS A 30 -10.67 17.51 26.93
C LYS A 30 -9.28 16.88 26.99
N SER A 31 -8.57 16.89 25.87
CA SER A 31 -7.22 16.33 25.80
C SER A 31 -6.23 17.07 26.71
N VAL A 32 -5.58 16.31 27.58
CA VAL A 32 -4.50 16.75 28.46
C VAL A 32 -3.18 16.31 27.85
N TYR A 33 -2.42 17.29 27.37
CA TYR A 33 -1.19 17.02 26.63
C TYR A 33 0.03 16.80 27.53
N TRP A 34 0.05 17.35 28.74
CA TRP A 34 1.16 17.17 29.70
C TRP A 34 0.78 16.07 30.68
N VAL A 35 1.53 14.98 30.66
CA VAL A 35 1.26 13.80 31.49
C VAL A 35 2.46 13.57 32.41
N PRO A 36 2.25 13.37 33.72
CA PRO A 36 3.36 13.04 34.62
C PRO A 36 4.06 11.76 34.16
N THR A 37 5.37 11.72 34.30
CA THR A 37 6.18 10.52 34.03
C THR A 37 6.52 9.79 35.33
N SER A 38 7.27 8.68 35.23
CA SER A 38 7.80 7.99 36.40
C SER A 38 8.87 8.79 37.14
N ILE A 39 9.50 9.76 36.47
CA ILE A 39 10.50 10.64 37.05
C ILE A 39 9.78 11.82 37.72
N PRO A 40 10.02 12.07 39.02
CA PRO A 40 9.46 13.23 39.70
C PRO A 40 9.77 14.53 38.94
N ASP A 41 8.80 15.44 38.88
CA ASP A 41 8.88 16.74 38.18
C ASP A 41 9.00 16.71 36.66
N GLU A 42 9.19 15.55 36.04
CA GLU A 42 9.17 15.41 34.59
C GLU A 42 7.76 15.12 34.05
N ARG A 43 7.42 15.85 32.99
CA ARG A 43 6.15 15.69 32.26
C ARG A 43 6.41 15.38 30.80
N ALA A 44 5.74 14.36 30.29
CA ALA A 44 5.75 14.00 28.88
C ALA A 44 4.66 14.77 28.12
N LEU A 45 4.99 15.22 26.92
CA LEU A 45 4.08 15.89 26.01
C LEU A 45 3.45 14.89 25.03
N ARG A 46 2.24 14.40 25.31
CA ARG A 46 1.55 13.40 24.50
C ARG A 46 0.50 14.05 23.60
N PRO A 47 0.53 13.86 22.27
CA PRO A 47 -0.52 14.33 21.38
C PRO A 47 -1.75 13.42 21.47
N ASN A 48 -2.90 13.92 21.03
CA ASN A 48 -4.06 13.06 20.81
C ASN A 48 -3.97 12.45 19.40
N PHE A 49 -3.84 11.12 19.32
CA PHE A 49 -3.73 10.39 18.04
C PHE A 49 -5.08 10.14 17.37
N ASP A 50 -6.18 10.19 18.11
CA ASP A 50 -7.52 9.94 17.57
C ASP A 50 -7.98 11.12 16.69
N VAL A 51 -7.67 12.35 17.11
CA VAL A 51 -8.05 13.57 16.38
C VAL A 51 -7.16 13.85 15.17
N ALA A 52 -7.63 14.70 14.26
CA ALA A 52 -6.82 15.17 13.13
C ALA A 52 -5.67 16.09 13.60
N TRP A 53 -4.58 16.16 12.83
CA TRP A 53 -3.43 17.03 13.11
C TRP A 53 -3.84 18.49 13.39
N SER A 54 -4.75 19.03 12.58
CA SER A 54 -5.27 20.40 12.71
C SER A 54 -6.04 20.68 14.01
N LYS A 55 -6.46 19.63 14.74
CA LYS A 55 -7.15 19.76 16.02
C LYS A 55 -6.19 19.71 17.23
N ASN A 56 -4.92 19.37 17.01
CA ASN A 56 -3.86 19.34 18.03
C ASN A 56 -3.14 20.71 18.20
N ASN A 57 -3.78 21.84 17.88
CA ASN A 57 -3.12 23.16 17.89
C ASN A 57 -2.51 23.55 19.24
N SER A 58 -3.21 23.27 20.34
CA SER A 58 -2.68 23.53 21.67
C SER A 58 -1.48 22.64 22.02
N TRP A 59 -1.39 21.46 21.43
CA TRP A 59 -0.20 20.60 21.53
C TRP A 59 0.96 21.16 20.70
N HIS A 60 0.70 21.68 19.49
CA HIS A 60 1.73 22.31 18.65
C HIS A 60 2.46 23.44 19.36
N ALA A 61 1.72 24.36 19.98
CA ALA A 61 2.29 25.50 20.71
C ALA A 61 3.19 25.03 21.86
N LYS A 62 2.73 24.04 22.63
CA LYS A 62 3.51 23.43 23.72
C LYS A 62 4.76 22.70 23.22
N PHE A 63 4.64 21.99 22.10
CA PHE A 63 5.76 21.31 21.46
C PHE A 63 6.82 22.30 21.01
N ILE A 64 6.44 23.34 20.26
CA ILE A 64 7.38 24.38 19.80
C ILE A 64 8.07 25.03 20.98
N SER A 65 7.31 25.49 21.98
CA SER A 65 7.85 26.13 23.18
C SER A 65 8.90 25.25 23.86
N LYS A 66 8.61 23.95 24.02
CA LYS A 66 9.54 23.01 24.66
C LYS A 66 10.75 22.66 23.80
N VAL A 67 10.59 22.57 22.47
CA VAL A 67 11.73 22.39 21.55
C VAL A 67 12.66 23.59 21.61
N ARG A 68 12.12 24.82 21.65
CA ARG A 68 12.93 26.04 21.79
C ARG A 68 13.70 26.06 23.10
N SER A 69 13.03 25.74 24.21
CA SER A 69 13.66 25.86 25.54
C SER A 69 14.59 24.71 25.91
N ASN A 70 14.30 23.48 25.45
CA ASN A 70 14.98 22.27 25.91
C ASN A 70 15.42 21.32 24.79
N GLY A 71 15.22 21.67 23.51
CA GLY A 71 15.46 20.73 22.41
C GLY A 71 16.91 20.24 22.33
N SER A 72 17.88 21.11 22.62
CA SER A 72 19.30 20.77 22.69
C SER A 72 19.65 19.87 23.86
N SER A 73 19.06 20.12 25.04
CA SER A 73 19.22 19.27 26.23
C SER A 73 18.62 17.86 26.02
N LEU A 74 17.46 17.77 25.38
CA LEU A 74 16.78 16.49 25.10
C LEU A 74 17.47 15.65 24.03
N TYR A 75 18.18 16.31 23.10
CA TYR A 75 18.93 15.64 22.05
C TYR A 75 20.19 16.43 21.70
N PRO A 76 21.35 16.14 22.32
CA PRO A 76 22.57 16.97 22.24
C PRO A 76 23.10 17.24 20.83
N SER A 77 22.82 16.37 19.86
CA SER A 77 23.22 16.62 18.46
C SER A 77 22.40 17.73 17.78
N CYS A 78 21.27 18.13 18.36
CA CYS A 78 20.45 19.26 17.91
C CYS A 78 20.91 20.54 18.61
N LYS A 79 21.93 21.20 18.04
CA LYS A 79 22.47 22.46 18.59
C LYS A 79 21.40 23.54 18.72
N GLN A 80 21.49 24.34 19.79
CA GLN A 80 20.52 25.40 20.08
C GLN A 80 20.47 26.45 18.96
N ASP A 81 21.62 26.88 18.43
CA ASP A 81 21.69 27.84 17.32
C ASP A 81 20.91 27.37 16.08
N VAL A 82 20.91 26.06 15.82
CA VAL A 82 20.15 25.47 14.72
C VAL A 82 18.66 25.50 15.02
N ILE A 83 18.25 25.24 16.26
CA ILE A 83 16.85 25.33 16.68
C ILE A 83 16.36 26.79 16.55
N ASP A 84 17.16 27.73 17.04
CA ASP A 84 16.83 29.16 17.06
C ASP A 84 16.67 29.73 15.64
N GLY A 85 17.50 29.28 14.69
CA GLY A 85 17.41 29.66 13.28
C GLY A 85 16.22 29.06 12.50
N LEU A 86 15.48 28.09 13.04
CA LEU A 86 14.30 27.53 12.39
C LEU A 86 13.06 28.39 12.64
N THR A 87 12.12 28.42 11.70
CA THR A 87 10.79 28.97 11.95
C THR A 87 9.91 27.96 12.71
N ASP A 88 8.87 28.43 13.39
CA ASP A 88 7.91 27.54 14.07
C ASP A 88 7.24 26.57 13.09
N LYS A 89 6.98 27.04 11.87
CA LYS A 89 6.47 26.22 10.77
C LYS A 89 7.46 25.11 10.39
N ASP A 90 8.77 25.42 10.31
CA ASP A 90 9.80 24.42 10.03
C ASP A 90 9.90 23.38 11.16
N ILE A 91 9.84 23.82 12.42
CA ILE A 91 9.85 22.92 13.58
C ILE A 91 8.68 21.94 13.50
N LEU A 92 7.46 22.43 13.21
CA LEU A 92 6.30 21.57 13.06
C LEU A 92 6.37 20.65 11.84
N GLN A 93 6.77 21.18 10.69
CA GLN A 93 6.79 20.41 9.44
C GLN A 93 7.86 19.31 9.46
N ARG A 94 9.07 19.63 9.94
CA ARG A 94 10.21 18.70 9.96
C ARG A 94 10.21 17.82 11.21
N GLY A 95 9.81 18.38 12.35
CA GLY A 95 9.88 17.70 13.65
C GLY A 95 8.68 16.82 13.93
N SER A 96 7.47 17.30 13.64
CA SER A 96 6.28 16.70 14.23
C SER A 96 5.21 16.24 13.25
N ARG A 97 4.94 16.89 12.11
CA ARG A 97 3.87 16.47 11.19
C ARG A 97 4.10 15.08 10.60
N THR A 98 5.26 14.84 9.99
CA THR A 98 5.59 13.54 9.40
C THR A 98 5.71 12.45 10.45
N THR A 99 6.32 12.78 11.60
CA THR A 99 6.46 11.87 12.74
C THR A 99 5.08 11.50 13.32
N TYR A 100 4.21 12.49 13.53
CA TYR A 100 2.84 12.29 14.02
C TYR A 100 2.03 11.42 13.07
N LYS A 101 2.10 11.63 11.75
CA LYS A 101 1.41 10.76 10.78
C LYS A 101 1.81 9.30 10.97
N HIS A 102 3.12 9.03 11.02
CA HIS A 102 3.61 7.66 11.24
C HIS A 102 3.22 7.10 12.61
N LEU A 103 3.26 7.92 13.66
CA LEU A 103 2.86 7.50 15.00
C LEU A 103 1.35 7.24 15.09
N LYS A 104 0.52 8.07 14.46
CA LYS A 104 -0.93 7.88 14.38
C LYS A 104 -1.27 6.57 13.66
N GLU A 105 -0.62 6.30 12.52
CA GLU A 105 -0.78 5.02 11.80
C GLU A 105 -0.35 3.83 12.66
N LYS A 106 0.69 3.99 13.47
CA LYS A 106 1.16 2.95 14.40
C LYS A 106 0.20 2.74 15.57
N PHE A 107 -0.32 3.83 16.15
CA PHE A 107 -1.30 3.80 17.22
C PHE A 107 -2.59 3.11 16.76
N ALA A 108 -3.09 3.45 15.57
CA ALA A 108 -4.24 2.77 14.96
C ALA A 108 -4.02 1.25 14.80
N LYS A 109 -2.78 0.83 14.53
CA LYS A 109 -2.41 -0.59 14.44
C LYS A 109 -2.25 -1.27 15.80
N GLN A 110 -1.99 -0.55 16.88
CA GLN A 110 -1.83 -1.16 18.20
C GLN A 110 -3.13 -1.81 18.67
N GLY A 111 -4.25 -1.11 18.51
CA GLY A 111 -5.59 -1.60 18.84
C GLY A 111 -6.17 -2.65 17.89
N GLN A 112 -5.51 -2.96 16.77
CA GLN A 112 -5.99 -4.00 15.86
C GLN A 112 -5.82 -5.40 16.45
N SER A 113 -6.81 -6.28 16.20
CA SER A 113 -6.71 -7.70 16.54
C SER A 113 -5.53 -8.38 15.83
N THR A 114 -5.01 -9.45 16.42
CA THR A 114 -3.91 -10.25 15.85
C THR A 114 -4.27 -10.76 14.46
N GLU A 115 -5.51 -11.20 14.26
CA GLU A 115 -6.05 -11.64 12.97
C GLU A 115 -6.00 -10.53 11.91
N THR A 116 -6.43 -9.31 12.25
CA THR A 116 -6.38 -8.17 11.32
C THR A 116 -4.94 -7.85 10.93
N LYS A 117 -4.01 -7.88 11.89
CA LYS A 117 -2.57 -7.66 11.64
C LYS A 117 -1.97 -8.72 10.71
N GLU A 118 -2.36 -9.97 10.88
CA GLU A 118 -1.92 -11.07 10.01
C GLU A 118 -2.48 -10.96 8.59
N MET A 119 -3.76 -10.60 8.46
CA MET A 119 -4.39 -10.32 7.19
C MET A 119 -3.68 -9.16 6.47
N ASP A 120 -3.42 -8.04 7.15
CA ASP A 120 -2.69 -6.89 6.58
C ASP A 120 -1.27 -7.29 6.13
N LYS A 121 -0.57 -8.09 6.93
CA LYS A 121 0.75 -8.63 6.58
C LYS A 121 0.68 -9.50 5.33
N ARG A 122 -0.37 -10.33 5.21
CA ARG A 122 -0.62 -11.18 4.03
C ARG A 122 -0.92 -10.33 2.79
N LEU A 123 -1.81 -9.35 2.89
CA LEU A 123 -2.15 -8.41 1.81
C LEU A 123 -0.92 -7.61 1.35
N LYS A 124 -0.10 -7.12 2.30
CA LYS A 124 1.14 -6.40 1.99
C LYS A 124 2.16 -7.29 1.27
N ARG A 125 2.34 -8.54 1.70
CA ARG A 125 3.18 -9.53 1.01
C ARG A 125 2.69 -9.77 -0.42
N TRP A 126 1.37 -9.93 -0.60
CA TRP A 126 0.76 -10.12 -1.92
C TRP A 126 0.98 -8.92 -2.84
N SER A 127 0.66 -7.71 -2.38
CA SER A 127 0.87 -6.47 -3.14
C SER A 127 2.33 -6.28 -3.51
N THR A 128 3.26 -6.48 -2.56
CA THR A 128 4.70 -6.37 -2.82
C THR A 128 5.18 -7.35 -3.89
N ARG A 129 4.70 -8.60 -3.86
CA ARG A 129 5.02 -9.61 -4.89
C ARG A 129 4.49 -9.21 -6.26
N LYS A 130 3.24 -8.74 -6.33
CA LYS A 130 2.63 -8.26 -7.58
C LYS A 130 3.41 -7.08 -8.18
N THR A 131 3.73 -6.08 -7.36
CA THR A 131 4.51 -4.90 -7.77
C THR A 131 5.91 -5.28 -8.25
N LYS A 132 6.59 -6.19 -7.53
CA LYS A 132 7.90 -6.70 -7.94
C LYS A 132 7.83 -7.38 -9.32
N LYS A 133 6.88 -8.30 -9.50
CA LYS A 133 6.68 -9.03 -10.78
C LYS A 133 6.36 -8.09 -11.94
N ALA A 134 5.47 -7.12 -11.73
CA ALA A 134 5.15 -6.08 -12.71
C ALA A 134 6.40 -5.28 -13.12
N LYS A 135 7.21 -4.87 -12.14
CA LYS A 135 8.47 -4.14 -12.38
C LYS A 135 9.48 -4.98 -13.17
N GLU A 136 9.65 -6.24 -12.82
CA GLU A 136 10.55 -7.18 -13.52
C GLU A 136 10.12 -7.38 -14.97
N ARG A 137 8.83 -7.57 -15.23
CA ARG A 137 8.28 -7.66 -16.60
C ARG A 137 8.48 -6.37 -17.37
N LYS A 138 8.23 -5.22 -16.74
CA LYS A 138 8.42 -3.90 -17.37
C LYS A 138 9.88 -3.69 -17.79
N ALA A 139 10.84 -4.21 -17.02
CA ALA A 139 12.26 -4.09 -17.33
C ALA A 139 12.69 -4.86 -18.60
N VAL A 140 12.00 -5.95 -18.96
CA VAL A 140 12.26 -6.69 -20.21
C VAL A 140 11.37 -6.28 -21.37
N ARG A 141 10.41 -5.36 -21.15
CA ARG A 141 9.42 -4.95 -22.16
C ARG A 141 10.08 -4.48 -23.46
N SER A 142 11.13 -3.66 -23.38
CA SER A 142 11.88 -3.13 -24.54
C SER A 142 12.40 -4.20 -25.50
N GLN A 143 12.55 -5.45 -25.04
CA GLN A 143 13.01 -6.57 -25.86
C GLN A 143 11.91 -7.18 -26.73
N TYR A 144 10.66 -6.75 -26.56
CA TYR A 144 9.47 -7.26 -27.24
C TYR A 144 8.76 -6.12 -27.99
N PRO A 145 9.04 -5.93 -29.29
CA PRO A 145 8.35 -4.91 -30.10
C PRO A 145 6.83 -5.07 -30.06
N THR A 146 6.33 -6.31 -30.07
CA THR A 146 4.90 -6.61 -30.01
C THR A 146 4.23 -6.14 -28.70
N LEU A 147 4.97 -6.12 -27.59
CA LEU A 147 4.48 -5.70 -26.27
C LEU A 147 4.67 -4.19 -25.99
N GLN A 148 5.22 -3.44 -26.94
CA GLN A 148 5.30 -1.97 -26.82
C GLN A 148 3.95 -1.31 -26.99
N ASP A 149 3.02 -1.97 -27.68
CA ASP A 149 1.68 -1.45 -27.90
C ASP A 149 0.94 -1.25 -26.55
N PRO A 150 0.31 -0.09 -26.31
CA PRO A 150 -0.46 0.20 -25.10
C PRO A 150 -1.51 -0.85 -24.77
N ARG A 151 -2.04 -1.59 -25.74
CA ARG A 151 -2.98 -2.71 -25.50
C ARG A 151 -2.41 -3.80 -24.58
N PHE A 152 -1.10 -3.86 -24.38
CA PHE A 152 -0.42 -4.80 -23.48
C PHE A 152 0.03 -4.17 -22.15
N ASP A 153 -0.26 -2.90 -21.88
CA ASP A 153 0.18 -2.19 -20.66
C ASP A 153 -0.25 -2.91 -19.37
N PHE A 154 -1.44 -3.51 -19.40
CA PHE A 154 -1.99 -4.28 -18.29
C PHE A 154 -1.06 -5.42 -17.84
N ILE A 155 -0.25 -6.03 -18.72
CA ILE A 155 0.71 -7.10 -18.39
C ILE A 155 1.81 -6.59 -17.44
N PHE A 156 2.04 -5.29 -17.43
CA PHE A 156 3.05 -4.60 -16.63
C PHE A 156 2.45 -3.86 -15.43
N ASP A 157 1.13 -3.93 -15.25
CA ASP A 157 0.44 -3.34 -14.12
C ASP A 157 0.43 -4.31 -12.92
N PRO A 158 0.83 -3.87 -11.71
CA PRO A 158 0.70 -4.65 -10.47
C PRO A 158 -0.69 -5.26 -10.25
N VAL A 159 -1.78 -4.54 -10.56
CA VAL A 159 -3.16 -4.98 -10.30
C VAL A 159 -3.49 -6.27 -11.06
N ASN A 160 -2.96 -6.38 -12.28
CA ASN A 160 -3.18 -7.50 -13.20
C ASN A 160 -2.17 -8.64 -13.03
N GLN A 161 -1.21 -8.51 -12.11
CA GLN A 161 -0.30 -9.61 -11.80
C GLN A 161 -0.99 -10.66 -10.96
N SER A 162 -0.81 -11.91 -11.36
CA SER A 162 -1.23 -13.05 -10.56
C SER A 162 -0.34 -13.25 -9.32
N THR A 163 -0.93 -13.79 -8.26
CA THR A 163 -0.21 -14.19 -7.04
C THR A 163 0.34 -15.62 -7.10
N ASP A 164 0.38 -16.25 -8.29
CA ASP A 164 0.64 -17.69 -8.58
C ASP A 164 1.93 -18.31 -8.02
N TYR A 165 2.61 -17.64 -7.11
CA TYR A 165 3.45 -18.32 -6.13
C TYR A 165 2.54 -19.25 -5.32
N SER A 166 2.40 -20.48 -5.81
CA SER A 166 1.80 -21.59 -5.09
C SER A 166 2.34 -21.57 -3.66
N SER A 167 1.40 -21.49 -2.73
CA SER A 167 1.54 -21.89 -1.34
C SER A 167 2.88 -22.57 -0.97
N ASP A 168 3.85 -21.78 -0.51
CA ASP A 168 4.60 -22.14 0.71
C ASP A 168 3.64 -21.96 1.91
N ILE A 169 2.55 -22.71 1.85
CA ILE A 169 1.87 -23.29 3.01
C ILE A 169 2.27 -24.77 2.97
N THR A 170 3.57 -25.04 2.76
CA THR A 170 4.15 -26.24 3.33
C THR A 170 4.24 -25.97 4.82
N SER A 171 3.20 -26.43 5.52
CA SER A 171 3.36 -27.22 6.74
C SER A 171 4.57 -26.87 7.60
N ASN A 172 4.50 -25.75 8.33
CA ASN A 172 4.81 -25.83 9.76
C ASN A 172 3.49 -26.07 10.48
N SER A 173 2.96 -27.27 10.26
CA SER A 173 2.03 -27.92 11.17
C SER A 173 2.86 -28.28 12.39
N ASP A 174 2.99 -27.35 13.31
CA ASP A 174 3.34 -27.67 14.68
C ASP A 174 2.19 -27.18 15.57
N GLY A 175 1.42 -28.16 16.05
CA GLY A 175 0.52 -28.12 17.20
C GLY A 175 -0.41 -26.93 17.37
N GLY A 176 -1.71 -27.13 17.09
CA GLY A 176 -2.74 -26.23 17.59
C GLY A 176 -4.12 -26.47 16.99
N SER A 177 -4.70 -27.65 17.25
CA SER A 177 -6.15 -27.84 17.13
C SER A 177 -6.85 -26.93 18.12
N LEU A 178 -7.56 -25.90 17.66
CA LEU A 178 -8.53 -25.17 18.46
C LEU A 178 -9.75 -24.84 17.61
N ASP A 179 -10.82 -25.51 18.00
CA ASP A 179 -12.25 -25.27 17.79
C ASP A 179 -12.67 -24.18 16.79
N ASP A 180 -13.33 -24.68 15.75
CA ASP A 180 -14.23 -23.97 14.85
C ASP A 180 -15.45 -23.50 15.64
N SER A 181 -15.44 -22.24 16.09
CA SER A 181 -16.64 -21.55 16.56
C SER A 181 -16.87 -20.34 15.67
N GLY A 182 -17.96 -20.44 14.90
CA GLY A 182 -18.31 -19.56 13.83
C GLY A 182 -18.47 -18.11 14.26
N ASP A 183 -17.91 -17.23 13.44
CA ASP A 183 -18.42 -15.89 13.25
C ASP A 183 -18.12 -15.47 11.82
N GLU A 184 -19.02 -14.72 11.19
CA GLU A 184 -19.07 -14.52 9.75
C GLU A 184 -17.71 -14.19 9.13
N ALA A 185 -17.08 -15.20 8.54
CA ALA A 185 -15.96 -15.04 7.64
C ALA A 185 -16.44 -14.20 6.47
N ARG A 186 -16.27 -12.87 6.57
CA ARG A 186 -16.34 -11.93 5.46
C ARG A 186 -15.55 -12.58 4.35
N LYS A 187 -16.26 -13.12 3.36
CA LYS A 187 -15.67 -13.81 2.21
C LYS A 187 -14.64 -12.85 1.65
N ILE A 188 -13.37 -13.07 1.96
CA ILE A 188 -12.25 -12.37 1.34
C ILE A 188 -12.47 -12.67 -0.13
N ARG A 189 -13.01 -11.69 -0.86
CA ARG A 189 -13.22 -11.82 -2.30
C ARG A 189 -11.84 -12.11 -2.83
N LYS A 190 -11.63 -13.35 -3.29
CA LYS A 190 -10.44 -13.72 -4.01
C LYS A 190 -10.37 -12.70 -5.14
N LEU A 191 -9.48 -11.73 -5.03
CA LEU A 191 -9.16 -10.80 -6.10
C LEU A 191 -8.48 -11.67 -7.16
N LYS A 192 -9.35 -12.33 -7.93
CA LYS A 192 -9.10 -13.00 -9.17
C LYS A 192 -8.63 -11.89 -10.12
N SER A 193 -7.35 -11.53 -10.07
CA SER A 193 -6.67 -10.91 -11.20
C SER A 193 -6.56 -11.99 -12.27
N TRP A 194 -7.65 -12.19 -12.99
CA TRP A 194 -7.73 -13.15 -14.09
C TRP A 194 -7.60 -12.33 -15.35
N PRO A 195 -6.46 -12.40 -16.04
CA PRO A 195 -6.51 -12.39 -17.49
C PRO A 195 -7.47 -13.52 -17.90
N PRO A 196 -8.18 -13.40 -19.04
CA PRO A 196 -9.37 -14.19 -19.31
C PRO A 196 -9.09 -15.66 -19.06
N GLU A 197 -10.02 -16.41 -18.47
CA GLU A 197 -9.85 -17.86 -18.27
C GLU A 197 -9.60 -18.59 -19.61
N HIS A 198 -9.95 -17.93 -20.71
CA HIS A 198 -9.83 -18.33 -22.12
C HIS A 198 -8.70 -17.58 -22.82
N ARG A 199 -7.45 -17.74 -22.35
CA ARG A 199 -6.29 -17.18 -23.04
C ARG A 199 -5.99 -18.00 -24.30
N ASP A 200 -5.86 -17.33 -25.43
CA ASP A 200 -5.18 -17.90 -26.60
C ASP A 200 -3.84 -18.54 -26.17
N GLU A 201 -3.54 -19.74 -26.68
CA GLU A 201 -2.25 -20.40 -26.50
C GLU A 201 -1.08 -19.48 -26.84
N ASN A 202 -1.22 -18.65 -27.87
CA ASN A 202 -0.18 -17.69 -28.26
C ASN A 202 0.14 -16.71 -27.12
N TYR A 203 -0.86 -16.29 -26.37
CA TYR A 203 -0.68 -15.41 -25.22
C TYR A 203 -0.01 -16.14 -24.04
N ASN A 204 -0.33 -17.41 -23.81
CA ASN A 204 0.37 -18.20 -22.80
C ASN A 204 1.85 -18.36 -23.16
N ARG A 205 2.16 -18.69 -24.42
CA ARG A 205 3.53 -18.77 -24.95
C ARG A 205 4.28 -17.44 -24.77
N LEU A 206 3.62 -16.31 -25.07
CA LEU A 206 4.18 -14.98 -24.89
C LEU A 206 4.52 -14.69 -23.42
N LEU A 207 3.62 -15.01 -22.49
CA LEU A 207 3.87 -14.82 -21.06
C LEU A 207 4.96 -15.74 -20.51
N ASP A 208 5.06 -16.95 -21.03
CA ASP A 208 6.08 -17.92 -20.64
C ASP A 208 7.46 -17.45 -21.14
N ASP A 209 7.55 -16.91 -22.36
CA ASP A 209 8.79 -16.31 -22.90
C ASP A 209 9.23 -15.08 -22.09
N ILE A 210 8.30 -14.16 -21.77
CA ILE A 210 8.59 -13.02 -20.87
C ILE A 210 9.15 -13.53 -19.53
N THR A 211 8.56 -14.59 -18.98
CA THR A 211 8.98 -15.16 -17.70
C THR A 211 10.39 -15.75 -17.80
N ALA A 212 10.69 -16.49 -18.87
CA ALA A 212 12.02 -17.03 -19.13
C ALA A 212 13.07 -15.91 -19.25
N ARG A 213 12.74 -14.81 -19.94
CA ARG A 213 13.65 -13.66 -20.06
C ARG A 213 13.84 -12.89 -18.76
N VAL A 214 12.79 -12.72 -17.95
CA VAL A 214 12.93 -12.16 -16.60
C VAL A 214 13.87 -13.02 -15.77
N GLN A 215 13.73 -14.35 -15.82
CA GLN A 215 14.65 -15.26 -15.12
C GLN A 215 16.09 -15.13 -15.62
N ALA A 216 16.31 -15.07 -16.94
CA ALA A 216 17.64 -14.90 -17.53
C ALA A 216 18.27 -13.54 -17.16
N ALA A 217 17.48 -12.46 -17.12
CA ALA A 217 17.93 -11.13 -16.74
C ALA A 217 18.21 -11.02 -15.23
N THR A 218 17.51 -11.80 -14.41
CA THR A 218 17.69 -11.83 -12.96
C THR A 218 18.91 -12.67 -12.62
N LYS A 219 20.10 -12.07 -12.68
CA LYS A 219 21.34 -12.73 -12.24
C LYS A 219 21.18 -13.19 -10.79
N PRO A 220 21.57 -14.43 -10.45
CA PRO A 220 21.53 -14.88 -9.07
C PRO A 220 22.41 -13.96 -8.22
N SER A 221 21.82 -13.37 -7.19
CA SER A 221 22.56 -12.53 -6.27
C SER A 221 23.58 -13.39 -5.54
N LYS A 222 24.88 -13.11 -5.75
CA LYS A 222 25.98 -13.81 -5.06
C LYS A 222 25.96 -13.62 -3.53
N THR A 223 25.09 -12.76 -3.00
CA THR A 223 25.16 -12.24 -1.63
C THR A 223 24.38 -13.06 -0.60
N LYS A 224 23.70 -14.15 -0.95
CA LYS A 224 23.04 -15.03 0.05
C LYS A 224 23.32 -16.51 -0.21
N LYS A 225 24.26 -17.07 0.56
CA LYS A 225 24.66 -18.50 0.54
C LYS A 225 23.49 -19.51 0.68
N ASN A 226 22.31 -19.09 1.15
CA ASN A 226 21.16 -19.98 1.38
C ASN A 226 19.87 -19.54 0.65
N SER A 227 19.95 -18.68 -0.36
CA SER A 227 18.78 -18.29 -1.15
C SER A 227 18.60 -19.26 -2.31
N THR A 228 17.81 -20.32 -2.13
CA THR A 228 17.42 -21.23 -3.21
C THR A 228 16.72 -20.43 -4.31
N HIS A 229 17.34 -20.31 -5.48
CA HIS A 229 16.70 -19.74 -6.66
C HIS A 229 15.74 -20.78 -7.22
N TYR A 230 14.44 -20.63 -6.94
CA TYR A 230 13.43 -21.49 -7.53
C TYR A 230 13.22 -21.12 -9.00
N ILE A 231 13.32 -22.11 -9.88
CA ILE A 231 12.87 -21.99 -11.27
C ILE A 231 11.36 -21.81 -11.22
N MET A 232 10.85 -20.68 -11.71
CA MET A 232 9.41 -20.44 -11.71
C MET A 232 8.79 -21.28 -12.83
N VAL A 233 8.07 -22.33 -12.46
CA VAL A 233 7.20 -23.07 -13.38
C VAL A 233 5.79 -22.59 -13.15
N ARG A 234 5.13 -22.08 -14.20
CA ARG A 234 3.71 -21.73 -14.12
C ARG A 234 2.92 -23.03 -13.95
N ALA A 235 2.13 -23.13 -12.88
CA ALA A 235 1.26 -24.26 -12.69
C ALA A 235 0.27 -24.35 -13.86
N LYS A 236 0.15 -25.53 -14.48
CA LYS A 236 -0.95 -25.85 -15.40
C LYS A 236 -2.23 -25.88 -14.57
N THR A 237 -2.90 -24.75 -14.43
CA THR A 237 -4.18 -24.71 -13.75
C THR A 237 -5.19 -25.52 -14.56
N LYS A 238 -5.77 -26.56 -13.96
CA LYS A 238 -7.01 -27.20 -14.46
C LYS A 238 -8.15 -26.20 -14.26
N THR A 239 -8.27 -25.22 -15.14
CA THR A 239 -9.37 -24.25 -15.12
C THR A 239 -10.61 -24.94 -15.66
N LYS A 240 -11.69 -24.95 -14.86
CA LYS A 240 -13.02 -25.25 -15.38
C LYS A 240 -13.40 -24.05 -16.26
N PRO A 241 -13.98 -24.23 -17.46
CA PRO A 241 -14.32 -23.10 -18.32
C PRO A 241 -15.19 -22.10 -17.57
N ALA A 242 -14.74 -20.84 -17.46
CA ALA A 242 -15.59 -19.77 -16.92
C ALA A 242 -16.80 -19.59 -17.82
N LYS A 243 -17.95 -19.37 -17.20
CA LYS A 243 -19.22 -19.11 -17.88
C LYS A 243 -19.37 -17.67 -18.41
N SER A 244 -18.44 -16.76 -18.06
CA SER A 244 -18.50 -15.34 -18.46
C SER A 244 -17.12 -14.69 -18.53
N ILE A 245 -17.01 -13.59 -19.27
CA ILE A 245 -15.79 -12.78 -19.34
C ILE A 245 -15.61 -12.04 -18.00
N PRO A 246 -14.42 -12.08 -17.36
CA PRO A 246 -14.17 -11.28 -16.16
C PRO A 246 -14.23 -9.78 -16.50
N CYS A 247 -15.24 -9.08 -16.00
CA CYS A 247 -15.35 -7.63 -16.11
C CYS A 247 -14.49 -6.96 -15.01
N PRO A 248 -13.51 -6.10 -15.34
CA PRO A 248 -12.77 -5.38 -14.32
C PRO A 248 -13.69 -4.37 -13.64
N VAL A 249 -13.71 -4.40 -12.30
CA VAL A 249 -14.58 -3.56 -11.45
C VAL A 249 -14.22 -2.07 -11.55
N ALA A 250 -12.98 -1.75 -11.93
CA ALA A 250 -12.52 -0.40 -12.27
C ALA A 250 -11.21 -0.49 -13.07
N GLY A 251 -11.12 0.23 -14.20
CA GLY A 251 -9.90 0.31 -15.04
C GLY A 251 -10.15 0.02 -16.53
N PRO A 252 -9.12 0.22 -17.39
CA PRO A 252 -9.25 0.00 -18.83
C PRO A 252 -9.64 -1.46 -19.12
N LYS A 253 -10.82 -1.65 -19.70
CA LYS A 253 -11.45 -2.93 -20.04
C LYS A 253 -10.80 -3.56 -21.28
N SER A 254 -9.51 -3.88 -21.23
CA SER A 254 -8.83 -4.54 -22.35
C SER A 254 -8.71 -6.04 -22.13
N LEU A 255 -9.67 -6.82 -22.65
CA LEU A 255 -9.58 -8.30 -22.65
C LEU A 255 -9.96 -8.98 -23.97
N ALA A 256 -10.63 -8.31 -24.93
CA ALA A 256 -11.09 -8.97 -26.17
C ALA A 256 -9.97 -9.62 -26.98
N CYS A 257 -8.84 -8.95 -27.15
CA CYS A 257 -7.71 -9.44 -27.95
C CYS A 257 -6.97 -10.64 -27.34
N PHE A 258 -7.42 -11.15 -26.18
CA PHE A 258 -6.85 -12.32 -25.52
C PHE A 258 -7.88 -13.36 -25.13
N ILE A 259 -9.13 -13.20 -25.57
CA ILE A 259 -10.12 -14.26 -25.49
C ILE A 259 -9.97 -15.09 -26.76
N ASP A 260 -9.91 -16.41 -26.59
CA ASP A 260 -9.93 -17.36 -27.71
C ASP A 260 -11.06 -17.00 -28.69
N GLU A 261 -10.71 -16.84 -29.97
CA GLU A 261 -11.66 -16.45 -31.02
C GLU A 261 -12.81 -17.46 -31.12
N ALA A 262 -12.52 -18.75 -31.01
CA ALA A 262 -13.53 -19.80 -31.00
C ALA A 262 -14.45 -19.71 -29.77
N TRP A 263 -13.95 -19.20 -28.64
CA TRP A 263 -14.79 -18.95 -27.47
C TRP A 263 -15.69 -17.73 -27.66
N LEU A 264 -15.17 -16.64 -28.25
CA LEU A 264 -15.96 -15.45 -28.59
C LEU A 264 -17.08 -15.79 -29.57
N GLU A 265 -16.76 -16.59 -30.59
CA GLU A 265 -17.73 -17.12 -31.55
C GLU A 265 -18.79 -18.00 -30.88
N ALA A 266 -18.41 -18.81 -29.90
CA ALA A 266 -19.34 -19.63 -29.13
C ALA A 266 -20.22 -18.83 -28.16
N GLN A 267 -19.89 -17.58 -27.85
CA GLN A 267 -20.59 -16.71 -26.90
C GLN A 267 -20.88 -15.31 -27.48
N PRO A 268 -21.67 -15.21 -28.57
CA PRO A 268 -21.86 -13.96 -29.30
C PRO A 268 -22.52 -12.86 -28.45
N LYS A 269 -23.34 -13.22 -27.46
CA LYS A 269 -23.95 -12.26 -26.51
C LYS A 269 -22.92 -11.62 -25.57
N GLU A 270 -21.93 -12.38 -25.11
CA GLU A 270 -20.85 -11.87 -24.27
C GLU A 270 -19.89 -11.02 -25.12
N PHE A 271 -19.60 -11.44 -26.35
CA PHE A 271 -18.81 -10.66 -27.30
C PHE A 271 -19.48 -9.33 -27.65
N GLN A 272 -20.78 -9.34 -27.96
CA GLN A 272 -21.54 -8.13 -28.27
C GLN A 272 -21.59 -7.17 -27.07
N LYS A 273 -21.89 -7.67 -25.87
CA LYS A 273 -21.82 -6.87 -24.64
C LYS A 273 -20.42 -6.26 -24.44
N HIS A 274 -19.37 -7.04 -24.68
CA HIS A 274 -17.99 -6.58 -24.57
C HIS A 274 -17.64 -5.52 -25.62
N MET A 275 -18.11 -5.69 -26.86
CA MET A 275 -17.92 -4.73 -27.95
C MET A 275 -18.72 -3.44 -27.74
N GLU A 276 -19.95 -3.52 -27.25
CA GLU A 276 -20.77 -2.36 -26.89
C GLU A 276 -20.11 -1.56 -25.77
N GLU A 277 -19.63 -2.21 -24.71
CA GLU A 277 -18.88 -1.55 -23.62
C GLU A 277 -17.51 -0.99 -24.05
N PHE A 278 -16.94 -1.43 -25.18
CA PHE A 278 -15.62 -1.05 -25.68
C PHE A 278 -15.66 0.04 -26.77
N VAL A 279 -16.58 -0.08 -27.73
CA VAL A 279 -16.75 0.86 -28.84
C VAL A 279 -17.56 2.07 -28.40
N PHE A 280 -18.53 1.84 -27.52
CA PHE A 280 -19.36 2.86 -26.90
C PHE A 280 -19.07 2.80 -25.40
N GLY A 281 -17.86 3.19 -25.00
CA GLY A 281 -17.69 3.68 -23.63
C GLY A 281 -18.83 4.67 -23.37
N PRO A 282 -19.54 4.57 -22.23
CA PRO A 282 -20.78 5.31 -22.02
C PRO A 282 -20.55 6.73 -22.52
N GLU A 283 -21.36 7.16 -23.51
CA GLU A 283 -21.44 8.59 -23.79
C GLU A 283 -21.74 9.19 -22.43
N ASP A 284 -20.75 9.88 -21.86
CA ASP A 284 -20.84 10.54 -20.56
C ASP A 284 -21.80 11.75 -20.74
N GLU A 285 -23.03 11.49 -21.16
CA GLU A 285 -24.18 12.34 -20.97
C GLU A 285 -24.57 12.23 -19.50
N GLY A 286 -23.83 12.94 -18.64
CA GLY A 286 -24.25 13.17 -17.26
C GLY A 286 -23.48 12.43 -16.18
N TYR A 287 -22.23 12.03 -16.40
CA TYR A 287 -21.30 11.96 -15.27
C TYR A 287 -20.83 13.39 -14.95
N GLU A 288 -21.75 14.19 -14.37
CA GLU A 288 -21.34 15.21 -13.41
C GLU A 288 -20.59 14.44 -12.31
N SER A 289 -19.29 14.35 -12.52
CA SER A 289 -18.39 13.78 -11.55
C SER A 289 -18.55 14.60 -10.29
N SER A 290 -19.24 14.05 -9.29
CA SER A 290 -19.11 14.42 -7.89
C SER A 290 -17.63 14.22 -7.51
N TRP A 291 -16.82 15.22 -7.85
CA TRP A 291 -15.50 15.45 -7.30
C TRP A 291 -15.60 16.06 -5.89
N GLU A 292 -16.81 16.16 -5.33
CA GLU A 292 -17.10 16.76 -4.03
C GLU A 292 -17.02 15.74 -2.87
N ASP A 293 -17.13 14.43 -3.14
CA ASP A 293 -17.06 13.40 -2.09
C ASP A 293 -15.66 12.77 -1.88
N PHE A 294 -14.63 13.26 -2.58
CA PHE A 294 -13.25 12.92 -2.24
C PHE A 294 -12.75 13.83 -1.10
N PRO A 295 -12.19 13.27 0.00
CA PRO A 295 -11.52 14.06 1.01
C PRO A 295 -10.49 14.99 0.36
N GLU A 296 -10.61 16.29 0.61
CA GLU A 296 -9.91 17.41 -0.05
C GLU A 296 -8.37 17.27 -0.15
N TRP A 297 -7.77 16.33 0.58
CA TRP A 297 -6.34 16.08 0.64
C TRP A 297 -5.80 15.07 -0.39
N GLU A 298 -6.64 14.39 -1.18
CA GLU A 298 -6.20 13.58 -2.34
C GLU A 298 -6.08 14.37 -3.65
N LYS A 299 -6.47 15.65 -3.66
CA LYS A 299 -6.28 16.57 -4.80
C LYS A 299 -4.84 17.12 -4.81
N PHE A 300 -3.84 16.25 -5.00
CA PHE A 300 -2.44 16.66 -5.17
C PHE A 300 -2.11 16.97 -6.64
N ASP A 301 -2.07 18.27 -6.91
CA ASP A 301 -1.24 19.03 -7.85
C ASP A 301 -0.50 18.25 -8.96
N ARG A 302 -1.17 18.09 -10.09
CA ARG A 302 -0.55 17.94 -11.42
C ARG A 302 -0.78 19.22 -12.24
N LYS A 303 -0.33 20.38 -11.76
CA LYS A 303 -0.03 21.49 -12.67
C LYS A 303 1.47 21.53 -12.94
N GLY A 304 1.87 20.77 -13.96
CA GLY A 304 3.10 21.02 -14.67
C GLY A 304 3.12 22.48 -15.12
N LYS A 305 4.11 23.23 -14.64
CA LYS A 305 4.42 24.55 -15.18
C LYS A 305 4.85 24.38 -16.63
N ALA A 306 3.98 24.79 -17.56
CA ALA A 306 4.44 25.23 -18.87
C ALA A 306 5.16 26.57 -18.66
N LYS A 307 6.47 26.59 -18.94
CA LYS A 307 7.15 27.83 -19.29
C LYS A 307 6.72 28.18 -20.72
N GLN A 308 6.13 29.34 -20.90
CA GLN A 308 6.15 30.05 -22.18
C GLN A 308 6.72 31.44 -21.94
N HIS A 309 7.35 31.94 -23.00
CA HIS A 309 8.35 33.01 -23.08
C HIS A 309 7.97 34.33 -22.43
#